data_AF-A0A351SJR0-F1
#
_entry.id   AF-A0A351SJR0-F1
#
_cell.length_a   1.000
_cell.length_b   1.000
_cell.length_c   1.000
_cell.angle_alpha   90.00
_cell.angle_beta   90.00
_cell.angle_gamma   90.00
#
_symmetry.space_group_name_H-M   'P 1'
#
loop_
_entity.id
_entity.type
_entity.pdbx_description
1 polymer ?
#
loop_
_entity_poly.entity_id
_entity_poly.type
_entity_poly.pdbx_seq_one_letter_code
_entity_poly.pdbx_strand_id
1 'polypeptide(L)'
;MSTINSTNAYEDLGLTQRQQPQKPNDSLGQAEFLRLMTTQLANQDPLQPIQDADFIAQMAQFGTVNGITELQSSFDTLASAMQSNQALQASVMVGRTVTTPSELNTLSDSGEMTGMINLPSNAQNVIIKISKPNGELVRTLHLGEQAAGLNHYTWDGTLENNEQAEPG
;
A
#
# COMPACT_ATOMS: atom_id res chain seq x y z
N MET A 1 -14.21 13.18 -35.49
CA MET A 1 -14.42 13.29 -34.03
C MET A 1 -15.43 12.24 -33.63
N SER A 2 -15.03 11.21 -32.88
CA SER A 2 -15.95 10.24 -32.31
C SER A 2 -15.62 10.16 -30.82
N THR A 3 -16.53 10.65 -30.00
CA THR A 3 -16.39 10.71 -28.54
C THR A 3 -16.59 9.31 -27.99
N ILE A 4 -15.52 8.69 -27.48
CA ILE A 4 -15.60 7.43 -26.75
C ILE A 4 -16.24 7.74 -25.40
N ASN A 5 -17.49 7.32 -25.23
CA ASN A 5 -18.22 7.41 -23.98
C ASN A 5 -17.64 6.36 -23.02
N SER A 6 -16.69 6.78 -22.18
CA SER A 6 -15.94 5.96 -21.21
C SER A 6 -16.77 5.42 -20.04
N THR A 7 -18.10 5.57 -20.10
CA THR A 7 -19.04 5.22 -19.03
C THR A 7 -19.44 3.74 -19.05
N ASN A 8 -19.23 3.03 -20.17
CA ASN A 8 -19.80 1.68 -20.37
C ASN A 8 -18.81 0.52 -20.21
N ALA A 9 -17.50 0.78 -20.07
CA ALA A 9 -16.49 -0.29 -19.93
C ALA A 9 -16.59 -1.03 -18.58
N TYR A 10 -17.22 -0.41 -17.58
CA TYR A 10 -17.37 -0.96 -16.24
C TYR A 10 -18.59 -1.89 -16.09
N GLU A 11 -19.58 -1.79 -16.98
CA GLU A 11 -20.77 -2.66 -16.98
C GLU A 11 -20.49 -4.05 -17.58
N ASP A 12 -19.60 -4.15 -18.56
CA ASP A 12 -19.22 -5.41 -19.25
C ASP A 12 -18.43 -6.37 -18.36
N LEU A 13 -17.77 -5.85 -17.32
CA LEU A 13 -16.98 -6.62 -16.35
C LEU A 13 -17.81 -7.15 -15.18
N GLY A 14 -19.14 -6.99 -15.19
CA GLY A 14 -20.03 -7.50 -14.15
C GLY A 14 -19.86 -6.83 -12.77
N LEU A 15 -19.11 -5.72 -12.71
CA LEU A 15 -18.87 -4.94 -11.50
C LEU A 15 -19.99 -3.91 -11.32
N THR A 16 -21.23 -4.38 -11.17
CA THR A 16 -22.33 -3.51 -10.77
C THR A 16 -22.10 -3.02 -9.34
N GLN A 17 -21.69 -1.76 -9.23
CA GLN A 17 -21.63 -1.06 -7.95
C GLN A 17 -23.06 -1.01 -7.40
N ARG A 18 -23.37 -1.86 -6.41
CA ARG A 18 -24.64 -1.81 -5.68
C ARG A 18 -24.80 -0.39 -5.16
N GLN A 19 -25.76 0.36 -5.70
CA GLN A 19 -26.18 1.63 -5.14
C GLN A 19 -26.62 1.35 -3.71
N GLN A 20 -25.79 1.76 -2.74
CA GLN A 20 -26.20 1.76 -1.34
C GLN A 20 -27.39 2.71 -1.22
N PRO A 21 -28.45 2.31 -0.49
CA PRO A 21 -29.55 3.22 -0.20
C PRO A 21 -28.97 4.47 0.49
N GLN A 22 -29.23 5.65 -0.09
CA GLN A 22 -28.86 6.92 0.53
C GLN A 22 -29.44 6.96 1.94
N LYS A 23 -28.56 7.08 2.94
CA LYS A 23 -28.96 7.31 4.34
C LYS A 23 -29.83 8.57 4.40
N PRO A 24 -30.96 8.56 5.11
CA PRO A 24 -31.76 9.77 5.33
C PRO A 24 -30.88 10.88 5.91
N ASN A 25 -30.98 12.09 5.36
CA ASN A 25 -30.24 13.26 5.83
C ASN A 25 -30.69 13.64 7.24
N ASP A 26 -29.94 13.20 8.24
CA ASP A 26 -30.13 13.53 9.66
C ASP A 26 -29.88 15.02 9.97
N SER A 27 -29.29 15.75 9.01
CA SER A 27 -29.11 17.21 9.02
C SER A 27 -30.42 17.99 9.00
N LEU A 28 -31.53 17.37 8.61
CA LEU A 28 -32.85 18.01 8.56
C LEU A 28 -33.37 18.35 9.97
N GLY A 29 -33.02 17.58 11.01
CA GLY A 29 -33.49 17.81 12.38
C GLY A 29 -32.89 19.03 13.08
N GLN A 30 -31.61 19.35 12.80
CA GLN A 30 -30.90 20.47 13.44
C GLN A 30 -31.36 21.82 12.88
N ALA A 31 -31.62 21.91 11.58
CA ALA A 31 -32.10 23.12 10.91
C ALA A 31 -33.55 23.47 11.32
N GLU A 32 -34.44 22.46 11.35
CA GLU A 32 -35.81 22.62 11.85
C GLU A 32 -35.85 23.06 13.32
N PHE A 33 -34.91 22.57 14.14
CA PHE A 33 -34.77 22.96 15.54
C PHE A 33 -34.27 24.38 15.72
N LEU A 34 -33.20 24.79 15.03
CA LEU A 34 -32.71 26.18 15.08
C LEU A 34 -33.80 27.17 14.65
N ARG A 35 -34.67 26.77 13.70
CA ARG A 35 -35.83 27.54 13.26
C ARG A 35 -36.92 27.64 14.33
N LEU A 36 -37.22 26.55 15.03
CA LEU A 36 -38.15 26.55 16.18
C LEU A 36 -37.60 27.42 17.34
N MET A 37 -36.30 27.32 17.62
CA MET A 37 -35.65 28.03 18.72
C MET A 37 -35.58 29.55 18.46
N THR A 38 -35.30 29.98 17.23
CA THR A 38 -35.41 31.40 16.82
C THR A 38 -36.85 31.90 16.84
N THR A 39 -37.82 31.06 16.46
CA THR A 39 -39.25 31.41 16.49
C THR A 39 -39.77 31.59 17.92
N GLN A 40 -39.31 30.75 18.87
CA GLN A 40 -39.65 30.85 20.28
C GLN A 40 -38.97 32.07 20.94
N LEU A 41 -37.68 32.30 20.68
CA LEU A 41 -36.96 33.52 21.14
C LEU A 41 -37.64 34.83 20.68
N ALA A 42 -38.22 34.85 19.49
CA ALA A 42 -38.95 36.00 18.97
C ALA A 42 -40.32 36.23 19.63
N ASN A 43 -40.88 35.24 20.36
CA ASN A 43 -42.23 35.29 20.93
C ASN A 43 -42.29 35.01 22.45
N GLN A 44 -41.16 35.06 23.17
CA GLN A 44 -41.13 34.80 24.62
C GLN A 44 -41.49 36.06 25.43
N ASP A 45 -42.32 35.87 26.46
CA ASP A 45 -42.52 36.84 27.54
C ASP A 45 -41.30 36.81 28.48
N PRO A 46 -40.61 37.93 28.74
CA PRO A 46 -39.37 37.99 29.52
C PRO A 46 -39.47 37.50 30.98
N LEU A 47 -40.66 37.21 31.51
CA LEU A 47 -40.87 36.82 32.91
C LEU A 47 -40.99 35.31 33.17
N GLN A 48 -40.94 34.45 32.13
CA GLN A 48 -41.04 32.98 32.27
C GLN A 48 -40.17 32.24 31.23
N PRO A 49 -38.84 32.14 31.43
CA PRO A 49 -38.00 31.35 30.53
C PRO A 49 -38.27 29.85 30.75
N ILE A 50 -38.77 29.14 29.73
CA ILE A 50 -38.98 27.69 29.79
C ILE A 50 -37.66 26.91 29.64
N GLN A 51 -37.62 25.75 30.30
CA GLN A 51 -36.58 24.73 30.39
C GLN A 51 -36.60 23.77 29.19
N ASP A 52 -36.00 24.12 28.05
CA ASP A 52 -35.79 23.17 26.94
C ASP A 52 -34.34 22.62 26.89
N ALA A 53 -33.68 22.55 28.05
CA ALA A 53 -32.29 22.11 28.17
C ALA A 53 -32.10 20.62 27.83
N ASP A 54 -33.07 19.76 28.14
CA ASP A 54 -32.97 18.31 27.89
C ASP A 54 -33.04 17.96 26.40
N PHE A 55 -33.82 18.70 25.62
CA PHE A 55 -33.89 18.51 24.16
C PHE A 55 -32.64 19.04 23.47
N ILE A 56 -32.08 20.17 23.94
CA ILE A 56 -30.78 20.69 23.50
C ILE A 56 -29.67 19.68 23.80
N ALA A 57 -29.68 19.06 24.98
CA ALA A 57 -28.70 18.04 25.34
C ALA A 57 -28.79 16.81 24.43
N GLN A 58 -30.01 16.34 24.12
CA GLN A 58 -30.21 15.22 23.18
C GLN A 58 -29.79 15.58 21.74
N MET A 59 -30.11 16.79 21.26
CA MET A 59 -29.68 17.25 19.93
C MET A 59 -28.15 17.41 19.84
N ALA A 60 -27.50 17.93 20.89
CA ALA A 60 -26.05 18.00 20.98
C ALA A 60 -25.40 16.60 20.98
N GLN A 61 -26.06 15.62 21.63
CA GLN A 61 -25.64 14.23 21.59
C GLN A 61 -25.72 13.66 20.16
N PHE A 62 -26.81 13.91 19.43
CA PHE A 62 -26.94 13.51 18.02
C PHE A 62 -25.92 14.20 17.11
N GLY A 63 -25.70 15.51 17.28
CA GLY A 63 -24.68 16.26 16.54
C GLY A 63 -23.27 15.70 16.75
N THR A 64 -22.95 15.26 17.97
CA THR A 64 -21.67 14.62 18.28
C THR A 64 -21.55 13.26 17.60
N VAL A 65 -22.61 12.43 17.60
CA VAL A 65 -22.62 11.12 16.92
C VAL A 65 -22.49 11.28 15.39
N ASN A 66 -23.17 12.28 14.82
CA ASN A 66 -23.07 12.59 13.40
C ASN A 66 -21.68 13.09 13.03
N GLY A 67 -21.08 13.96 13.85
CA GLY A 67 -19.69 14.39 13.68
C GLY A 67 -18.70 13.22 13.75
N ILE A 68 -18.88 12.28 14.67
CA ILE A 68 -18.06 11.05 14.75
C ILE A 68 -18.24 10.20 13.48
N THR A 69 -19.46 10.06 12.98
CA THR A 69 -19.77 9.31 11.76
C THR A 69 -19.09 9.93 10.53
N GLU A 70 -19.10 11.26 10.43
CA GLU A 70 -18.46 12.01 9.33
C GLU A 70 -16.93 11.94 9.40
N LEU A 71 -16.37 11.98 10.62
CA LEU A 71 -14.96 11.71 10.85
C LEU A 71 -14.57 10.30 10.41
N GLN A 72 -15.36 9.28 10.77
CA GLN A 72 -15.11 7.90 10.35
C GLN A 72 -15.12 7.78 8.81
N SER A 73 -16.11 8.38 8.13
CA SER A 73 -16.15 8.38 6.65
C SER A 73 -14.94 9.08 6.03
N SER A 74 -14.46 10.16 6.66
CA SER A 74 -13.25 10.87 6.21
C SER A 74 -11.99 10.00 6.38
N PHE A 75 -11.91 9.24 7.47
CA PHE A 75 -10.84 8.26 7.70
C PHE A 75 -10.87 7.12 6.69
N ASP A 76 -12.04 6.56 6.38
CA ASP A 76 -12.18 5.50 5.36
C ASP A 76 -11.72 6.00 3.97
N THR A 77 -12.07 7.25 3.64
CA THR A 77 -11.63 7.90 2.41
C THR A 77 -10.11 8.08 2.37
N LEU A 78 -9.51 8.53 3.48
CA LEU A 78 -8.07 8.69 3.59
C LEU A 78 -7.34 7.35 3.47
N ALA A 79 -7.82 6.31 4.16
CA ALA A 79 -7.26 4.96 4.08
C ALA A 79 -7.30 4.42 2.64
N SER A 80 -8.41 4.63 1.93
CA SER A 80 -8.55 4.26 0.52
C SER A 80 -7.55 5.00 -0.37
N ALA A 81 -7.38 6.31 -0.18
CA ALA A 81 -6.40 7.10 -0.92
C ALA A 81 -4.95 6.65 -0.64
N MET A 82 -4.62 6.27 0.60
CA MET A 82 -3.32 5.70 0.95
C MET A 82 -3.09 4.35 0.25
N GLN A 83 -4.11 3.48 0.19
CA GLN A 83 -4.03 2.20 -0.51
C GLN A 83 -3.79 2.39 -2.02
N SER A 84 -4.49 3.34 -2.66
CA SER A 84 -4.26 3.67 -4.07
C SER A 84 -2.84 4.19 -4.33
N ASN A 85 -2.28 4.97 -3.40
CA ASN A 85 -0.89 5.43 -3.50
C ASN A 85 0.12 4.29 -3.41
N GLN A 86 -0.13 3.28 -2.56
CA GLN A 86 0.72 2.08 -2.50
C GLN A 86 0.68 1.29 -3.81
N ALA A 87 -0.49 1.16 -4.44
CA ALA A 87 -0.63 0.50 -5.74
C ALA A 87 0.16 1.23 -6.85
N LEU A 88 0.16 2.57 -6.85
CA LEU A 88 0.96 3.36 -7.78
C LEU A 88 2.47 3.16 -7.59
N GLN A 89 2.93 3.00 -6.34
CA GLN A 89 4.34 2.68 -6.07
C GLN A 89 4.72 1.29 -6.61
N ALA A 90 3.81 0.31 -6.55
CA ALA A 90 4.03 -1.01 -7.14
C ALA A 90 4.13 -0.95 -8.67
N SER A 91 3.34 -0.10 -9.34
CA SER A 91 3.42 0.10 -10.80
C SER A 91 4.79 0.59 -11.27
N VAL A 92 5.54 1.32 -10.43
CA VAL A 92 6.90 1.81 -10.76
C VAL A 92 7.94 0.67 -10.75
N MET A 93 7.64 -0.47 -10.10
CA MET A 93 8.54 -1.63 -10.08
C MET A 93 8.42 -2.51 -11.33
N VAL A 94 7.37 -2.34 -12.14
CA VAL A 94 7.23 -3.06 -13.40
C VAL A 94 8.39 -2.68 -14.33
N GLY A 95 9.14 -3.67 -14.79
CA GLY A 95 10.32 -3.47 -15.64
C GLY A 95 11.59 -3.04 -14.88
N ARG A 96 11.58 -3.01 -13.54
CA ARG A 96 12.78 -2.82 -12.72
C ARG A 96 13.34 -4.17 -12.26
N THR A 97 14.66 -4.25 -12.16
CA THR A 97 15.33 -5.39 -11.52
C THR A 97 15.34 -5.19 -10.01
N VAL A 98 14.99 -6.25 -9.29
CA VAL A 98 15.03 -6.28 -7.83
C VAL A 98 15.96 -7.41 -7.38
N THR A 99 16.69 -7.18 -6.30
CA THR A 99 17.50 -8.22 -5.65
C THR A 99 16.64 -8.90 -4.59
N THR A 100 16.51 -10.22 -4.68
CA THR A 100 15.83 -11.04 -3.67
C THR A 100 16.84 -11.96 -3.00
N PRO A 101 16.65 -12.29 -1.71
CA PRO A 101 17.40 -13.37 -1.08
C PRO A 101 17.14 -14.68 -1.85
N SER A 102 18.17 -15.21 -2.48
CA SER A 102 18.13 -16.48 -3.21
C SER A 102 19.48 -17.17 -3.11
N GLU A 103 19.44 -18.49 -2.97
CA GLU A 103 20.62 -19.38 -3.08
C GLU A 103 20.76 -19.93 -4.51
N LEU A 104 19.72 -19.78 -5.32
CA LEU A 104 19.68 -20.20 -6.72
C LEU A 104 19.87 -18.97 -7.61
N ASN A 105 20.71 -19.13 -8.61
CA ASN A 105 20.95 -18.15 -9.65
C ASN A 105 21.16 -18.91 -10.96
N THR A 106 20.76 -18.30 -12.07
CA THR A 106 20.81 -18.93 -13.40
C THR A 106 21.97 -18.32 -14.15
N LEU A 107 22.82 -19.17 -14.72
CA LEU A 107 23.86 -18.69 -15.62
C LEU A 107 23.19 -18.21 -16.91
N SER A 108 23.34 -16.92 -17.20
CA SER A 108 22.78 -16.33 -18.40
C SER A 108 23.56 -16.75 -19.66
N ASP A 109 22.95 -16.63 -20.83
CA ASP A 109 23.59 -16.95 -22.12
C ASP A 109 24.84 -16.10 -22.42
N SER A 110 25.05 -14.99 -21.69
CA SER A 110 26.29 -14.21 -21.79
C SER A 110 27.49 -14.91 -21.11
N GLY A 111 27.24 -15.97 -20.34
CA GLY A 111 28.25 -16.67 -19.57
C GLY A 111 28.64 -15.96 -18.28
N GLU A 112 27.97 -14.89 -17.87
CA GLU A 112 28.22 -14.21 -16.60
C GLU A 112 27.05 -14.39 -15.63
N MET A 113 27.37 -14.55 -14.35
CA MET A 113 26.43 -14.57 -13.24
C MET A 113 26.87 -13.57 -12.19
N THR A 114 25.96 -12.68 -11.78
CA THR A 114 26.22 -11.70 -10.73
C THR A 114 25.31 -11.95 -9.54
N GLY A 115 25.79 -11.62 -8.35
CA GLY A 115 25.03 -11.75 -7.13
C GLY A 115 25.55 -10.84 -6.02
N MET A 116 24.80 -10.83 -4.91
CA MET A 116 25.17 -10.09 -3.71
C MET A 116 25.16 -11.02 -2.51
N ILE A 117 26.07 -10.79 -1.58
CA ILE A 117 26.09 -11.42 -0.25
C ILE A 117 25.97 -10.33 0.81
N ASN A 118 25.20 -10.58 1.86
CA ASN A 118 25.10 -9.68 3.00
C ASN A 118 25.92 -10.25 4.16
N LEU A 119 27.01 -9.57 4.54
CA LEU A 119 27.88 -9.99 5.64
C LEU A 119 27.48 -9.29 6.94
N PRO A 120 27.24 -10.02 8.04
CA PRO A 120 26.86 -9.42 9.32
C PRO A 120 28.00 -8.67 10.00
N SER A 121 29.25 -8.99 9.68
CA SER A 121 30.46 -8.36 10.19
C SER A 121 31.58 -8.44 9.16
N ASN A 122 32.67 -7.70 9.37
CA ASN A 122 33.87 -7.81 8.54
C ASN A 122 34.39 -9.26 8.57
N ALA A 123 34.78 -9.79 7.42
CA ALA A 123 35.29 -11.14 7.25
C ALA A 123 36.62 -11.10 6.50
N GLN A 124 37.64 -11.81 7.00
CA GLN A 124 38.97 -11.82 6.37
C GLN A 124 39.08 -12.78 5.18
N ASN A 125 38.20 -13.78 5.11
CA ASN A 125 38.21 -14.78 4.05
C ASN A 125 36.80 -15.21 3.70
N VAL A 126 36.28 -14.64 2.62
CA VAL A 126 34.98 -14.98 2.05
C VAL A 126 35.19 -15.90 0.86
N ILE A 127 34.50 -17.05 0.88
CA ILE A 127 34.54 -18.05 -0.17
C ILE A 127 33.11 -18.32 -0.63
N ILE A 128 32.86 -18.21 -1.93
CA ILE A 128 31.60 -18.59 -2.55
C ILE A 128 31.80 -19.90 -3.30
N LYS A 129 30.99 -20.90 -3.00
CA LYS A 129 30.97 -22.18 -3.71
C LYS A 129 29.74 -22.21 -4.60
N ILE A 130 29.97 -22.35 -5.90
CA ILE A 130 28.93 -22.48 -6.90
C ILE A 130 28.73 -23.96 -7.16
N SER A 131 27.52 -24.46 -6.92
CA SER A 131 27.17 -25.87 -7.09
C SER A 131 25.92 -26.00 -7.94
N LYS A 132 25.82 -27.08 -8.70
CA LYS A 132 24.60 -27.45 -9.42
C LYS A 132 23.50 -27.89 -8.43
N PRO A 133 22.23 -27.95 -8.86
CA PRO A 133 21.13 -28.44 -8.02
C PRO A 133 21.32 -29.87 -7.48
N ASN A 134 22.15 -30.69 -8.14
CA ASN A 134 22.51 -32.04 -7.69
C ASN A 134 23.62 -32.05 -6.60
N GLY A 135 24.13 -30.88 -6.19
CA GLY A 135 25.21 -30.73 -5.21
C GLY A 135 26.64 -30.82 -5.78
N GLU A 136 26.80 -31.04 -7.08
CA GLU A 136 28.10 -31.08 -7.75
C GLU A 136 28.74 -29.68 -7.75
N LEU A 137 29.96 -29.58 -7.22
CA LEU A 137 30.71 -28.32 -7.19
C LEU A 137 31.17 -27.94 -8.60
N VAL A 138 30.82 -26.72 -9.02
CA VAL A 138 31.14 -26.14 -10.32
C VAL A 138 32.39 -25.27 -10.24
N ARG A 139 32.43 -24.38 -9.25
CA ARG A 139 33.52 -23.42 -9.07
C ARG A 139 33.59 -22.92 -7.62
N THR A 140 34.80 -22.63 -7.16
CA THR A 140 35.05 -21.90 -5.92
C THR A 140 35.61 -20.51 -6.22
N LEU A 141 34.94 -19.47 -5.71
CA LEU A 141 35.39 -18.08 -5.78
C LEU A 141 35.96 -17.66 -4.42
N HIS A 142 37.15 -17.07 -4.45
CA HIS A 142 37.81 -16.54 -3.26
C HIS A 142 37.76 -15.01 -3.31
N LEU A 143 36.88 -14.41 -2.49
CA LEU A 143 36.73 -12.95 -2.39
C LEU A 143 37.66 -12.31 -1.36
N GLY A 144 38.30 -13.12 -0.51
CA GLY A 144 39.24 -12.63 0.50
C GLY A 144 38.56 -11.78 1.57
N GLU A 145 39.19 -10.68 1.96
CA GLU A 145 38.66 -9.77 2.97
C GLU A 145 37.50 -8.94 2.41
N GLN A 146 36.38 -8.92 3.13
CA GLN A 146 35.17 -8.19 2.77
C GLN A 146 34.61 -7.49 4.02
N ALA A 147 34.13 -6.26 3.84
CA ALA A 147 33.52 -5.50 4.92
C ALA A 147 32.10 -5.99 5.23
N ALA A 148 31.59 -5.65 6.42
CA ALA A 148 30.20 -5.85 6.76
C ALA A 148 29.26 -5.14 5.77
N GLY A 149 28.11 -5.75 5.48
CA GLY A 149 27.09 -5.22 4.56
C GLY A 149 27.01 -5.97 3.23
N LEU A 150 26.39 -5.32 2.25
CA LEU A 150 26.16 -5.87 0.92
C LEU A 150 27.43 -5.80 0.06
N ASN A 151 27.96 -6.97 -0.29
CA ASN A 151 29.10 -7.11 -1.18
C ASN A 151 28.67 -7.81 -2.47
N HIS A 152 29.17 -7.33 -3.60
CA HIS A 152 28.85 -7.89 -4.91
C HIS A 152 29.88 -8.95 -5.29
N TYR A 153 29.43 -9.97 -6.01
CA TYR A 153 30.31 -10.95 -6.64
C TYR A 153 29.87 -11.20 -8.07
N THR A 154 30.85 -11.55 -8.89
CA THR A 154 30.67 -11.94 -10.28
C THR A 154 31.36 -13.28 -10.50
N TRP A 155 30.67 -14.18 -11.19
CA TRP A 155 31.23 -15.39 -11.75
C TRP A 155 31.19 -15.29 -13.28
N ASP A 156 32.31 -15.58 -13.91
CA ASP A 156 32.51 -15.55 -15.36
C ASP A 156 32.02 -16.84 -16.08
N GLY A 157 31.23 -17.66 -15.39
CA GLY A 157 30.70 -18.90 -15.95
C GLY A 157 31.77 -19.96 -16.18
N THR A 158 32.97 -19.84 -15.63
CA THR A 158 34.03 -20.84 -15.81
C THR A 158 33.96 -21.96 -14.77
N LEU A 159 34.22 -23.18 -15.21
CA LEU A 159 34.41 -24.37 -14.39
C LEU A 159 35.81 -24.38 -13.76
N GLU A 160 36.08 -25.28 -12.81
CA GLU A 160 37.43 -25.49 -12.22
C GLU A 160 38.50 -25.87 -13.26
N ASN A 161 38.12 -26.50 -14.37
CA ASN A 161 39.03 -26.87 -15.46
C ASN A 161 39.27 -25.74 -16.48
N ASN A 162 38.77 -24.52 -16.22
CA ASN A 162 38.76 -23.36 -17.12
C ASN A 162 37.95 -23.52 -18.42
N GLU A 163 37.09 -24.54 -18.52
CA GLU A 163 36.06 -24.59 -19.56
C GLU A 163 34.85 -23.74 -19.16
N GLN A 164 34.05 -23.35 -20.15
CA GLN A 164 32.83 -22.58 -19.92
C GLN A 164 31.69 -23.52 -19.49
N ALA A 165 30.95 -23.13 -18.47
CA ALA A 165 29.76 -23.83 -18.03
C ALA A 165 28.61 -23.59 -19.03
N GLU A 166 27.80 -24.61 -19.24
CA GLU A 166 26.56 -24.49 -20.02
C GLU A 166 25.57 -23.56 -19.29
N PRO A 167 24.84 -22.69 -20.02
CA PRO A 167 23.77 -21.86 -19.45
C PRO A 167 22.69 -22.70 -18.72
N GLY A 168 22.14 -22.17 -17.61
CA GLY A 168 21.13 -22.87 -16.80
C GLY A 168 21.02 -22.40 -15.36
#